data_AF-A0A8T4D1N3-F1
#
_entry.id   AF-A0A8T4D1N3-F1
#
_cell.length_a   1.000
_cell.length_b   1.000
_cell.length_c   1.000
_cell.angle_alpha   90.00
_cell.angle_beta   90.00
_cell.angle_gamma   90.00
#
_symmetry.space_group_name_H-M   'P 1'
#
loop_
_entity.id
_entity.type
_entity.pdbx_description
1 polymer ?
#
loop_
_entity_poly.entity_id
_entity_poly.type
_entity_poly.pdbx_seq_one_letter_code
_entity_poly.pdbx_strand_id
1 'polypeptide(L)'
;MKLAILLSGGKDSIYATYLANQTDKVVCAITIKSKNKESYMYHTPNINLVSLQAESMNLPLITRITEGEKEKELEELVDAIKEAKEKYNIKGVVTGAVGSQYQASRVQKICSELDLYCFNPLWQQDQVELLNELIENGFEVIIGGVFAYPFEKEWLGKKINKETISKLVEYNKKFQINPAGEGGEIETMVLDCPLFKKRINVLESEIEYENYSGTYDIKKAEFIEKEKNEKEYQHKKIKNNGEDVLIISTIDSKLKLYELEFIRPITNIIKNEGITYTIKQVSEIDGTEAQSKIIITGTAYQDNKFLEYKNKIKKILTNDKKILGICAGMELMIFTEENEIELDSFTEIGPVVVEELNESEFTEGFDGKECYFLHQNGVRSIPPNIKEIKATLATKEGIAAIEFTNKPNWFGVQFHPEVNHKELITKFLKY
;
A
#
# COMPACT_ATOMS: atom_id res chain seq x y z
N MET A 1 -4.19 -10.95 -13.78
CA MET A 1 -3.61 -12.11 -13.07
C MET A 1 -4.67 -12.80 -12.22
N LYS A 2 -4.43 -14.04 -11.76
CA LYS A 2 -5.27 -14.69 -10.73
C LYS A 2 -4.68 -14.39 -9.36
N LEU A 3 -5.47 -13.89 -8.42
CA LEU A 3 -5.01 -13.43 -7.11
C LEU A 3 -5.79 -14.13 -5.98
N ALA A 4 -5.16 -14.25 -4.80
CA ALA A 4 -5.86 -14.51 -3.54
C ALA A 4 -5.98 -13.21 -2.74
N ILE A 5 -7.01 -13.08 -1.91
CA ILE A 5 -7.14 -11.98 -0.93
C ILE A 5 -7.00 -12.51 0.49
N LEU A 6 -6.24 -11.80 1.33
CA LEU A 6 -6.31 -11.96 2.79
C LEU A 6 -7.57 -11.25 3.32
N LEU A 7 -8.58 -12.03 3.68
CA LEU A 7 -9.93 -11.56 3.98
C LEU A 7 -10.18 -11.56 5.49
N SER A 8 -10.51 -10.38 6.03
CA SER A 8 -10.89 -10.17 7.43
C SER A 8 -12.39 -9.89 7.62
N GLY A 9 -13.06 -9.45 6.54
CA GLY A 9 -14.45 -9.01 6.55
C GLY A 9 -14.68 -7.55 6.90
N GLY A 10 -13.65 -6.88 7.40
CA GLY A 10 -13.62 -5.43 7.55
C GLY A 10 -13.54 -4.68 6.22
N LYS A 11 -13.69 -3.36 6.32
CA LYS A 11 -13.73 -2.46 5.17
C LYS A 11 -12.50 -2.60 4.26
N ASP A 12 -11.32 -2.75 4.83
CA ASP A 12 -10.06 -2.66 4.09
C ASP A 12 -9.84 -3.91 3.23
N SER A 13 -10.06 -5.11 3.76
CA SER A 13 -9.89 -6.35 2.99
C SER A 13 -10.92 -6.47 1.87
N ILE A 14 -12.18 -6.08 2.09
CA ILE A 14 -13.23 -6.11 1.06
C ILE A 14 -12.99 -5.02 0.01
N TYR A 15 -12.53 -3.82 0.40
CA TYR A 15 -12.23 -2.76 -0.56
C TYR A 15 -10.97 -3.06 -1.38
N ALA A 16 -9.93 -3.64 -0.77
CA ALA A 16 -8.78 -4.16 -1.50
C ALA A 16 -9.19 -5.25 -2.51
N THR A 17 -10.12 -6.15 -2.14
CA THR A 17 -10.72 -7.12 -3.07
C THR A 17 -11.41 -6.43 -4.25
N TYR A 18 -12.15 -5.36 -3.96
CA TYR A 18 -12.88 -4.60 -4.97
C TYR A 18 -11.95 -3.91 -5.95
N LEU A 19 -10.87 -3.29 -5.47
CA LEU A 19 -9.84 -2.67 -6.30
C LEU A 19 -9.08 -3.72 -7.14
N ALA A 20 -8.71 -4.84 -6.53
CA ALA A 20 -8.02 -5.94 -7.22
C ALA A 20 -8.85 -6.52 -8.38
N ASN A 21 -10.16 -6.67 -8.20
CA ASN A 21 -11.05 -7.16 -9.26
C ASN A 21 -11.27 -6.19 -10.43
N GLN A 22 -10.76 -4.96 -10.36
CA GLN A 22 -10.86 -4.00 -11.48
C GLN A 22 -9.79 -4.23 -12.55
N THR A 23 -8.62 -4.72 -12.17
CA THR A 23 -7.48 -4.91 -13.07
C THR A 23 -7.12 -6.38 -13.23
N ASP A 24 -7.43 -7.17 -12.22
CA ASP A 24 -7.07 -8.57 -12.08
C ASP A 24 -8.30 -9.39 -11.64
N LYS A 25 -8.09 -10.68 -11.35
CA LYS A 25 -9.17 -11.58 -10.92
C LYS A 25 -8.81 -12.20 -9.59
N VAL A 26 -9.54 -11.84 -8.54
CA VAL A 26 -9.49 -12.54 -7.26
C VAL A 26 -10.25 -13.85 -7.39
N VAL A 27 -9.57 -14.98 -7.17
CA VAL A 27 -10.11 -16.33 -7.40
C VAL A 27 -10.35 -17.14 -6.14
N CYS A 28 -9.78 -16.72 -5.00
CA CYS A 28 -10.05 -17.28 -3.69
C CYS A 28 -9.76 -16.25 -2.59
N ALA A 29 -10.33 -16.47 -1.42
CA ALA A 29 -10.05 -15.76 -0.18
C ALA A 29 -9.31 -16.67 0.79
N ILE A 30 -8.46 -16.07 1.62
CA ILE A 30 -7.74 -16.71 2.71
C ILE A 30 -8.11 -15.96 4.00
N THR A 31 -8.53 -16.69 5.02
CA THR A 31 -8.79 -16.13 6.35
C THR A 31 -8.09 -16.97 7.40
N ILE A 32 -7.35 -16.32 8.28
CA ILE A 32 -6.76 -16.95 9.45
C ILE A 32 -7.59 -16.53 10.67
N LYS A 33 -8.13 -17.51 11.38
CA LYS A 33 -8.90 -17.29 12.61
C LYS A 33 -7.97 -17.49 13.80
N SER A 34 -7.59 -16.39 14.45
CA SER A 34 -6.87 -16.46 15.71
C SER A 34 -7.81 -16.80 16.86
N LYS A 35 -7.40 -17.71 17.75
CA LYS A 35 -8.07 -17.89 19.05
C LYS A 35 -7.74 -16.76 20.03
N ASN A 36 -6.64 -16.05 19.82
CA ASN A 36 -6.27 -14.87 20.59
C ASN A 36 -7.12 -13.67 20.12
N LYS A 37 -7.97 -13.15 21.01
CA LYS A 37 -8.82 -11.98 20.75
C LYS A 37 -8.03 -10.69 20.47
N GLU A 38 -6.78 -10.62 20.95
CA GLU A 38 -5.88 -9.47 20.88
C GLU A 38 -4.74 -9.68 19.85
N SER A 39 -4.97 -10.45 18.78
CA SER A 39 -3.92 -10.67 17.75
C SER A 39 -3.60 -9.37 17.01
N TYR A 40 -2.30 -9.02 16.97
CA TYR A 40 -1.79 -7.88 16.20
C TYR A 40 -1.90 -8.07 14.67
N MET A 41 -2.15 -9.30 14.20
CA MET A 41 -2.16 -9.65 12.78
C MET A 41 -3.56 -9.87 12.21
N TYR A 42 -4.53 -10.32 13.02
CA TYR A 42 -5.83 -10.76 12.50
C TYR A 42 -7.01 -10.09 13.20
N HIS A 43 -7.98 -9.67 12.38
CA HIS A 43 -9.29 -9.20 12.80
C HIS A 43 -10.06 -10.33 13.51
N THR A 44 -10.56 -10.09 14.72
CA THR A 44 -11.26 -11.10 15.53
C THR A 44 -12.78 -10.89 15.63
N PRO A 45 -13.33 -9.66 15.65
CA PRO A 45 -14.78 -9.48 15.78
C PRO A 45 -15.53 -10.05 14.57
N ASN A 46 -16.63 -10.77 14.83
CA ASN A 46 -17.55 -11.26 13.80
C ASN A 46 -16.90 -12.09 12.66
N ILE A 47 -15.74 -12.72 12.89
CA ILE A 47 -15.00 -13.49 11.87
C ILE A 47 -15.81 -14.63 11.24
N ASN A 48 -16.88 -15.07 11.92
CA ASN A 48 -17.82 -16.06 11.40
C ASN A 48 -18.69 -15.53 10.25
N LEU A 49 -18.82 -14.22 10.09
CA LEU A 49 -19.50 -13.62 8.95
C LEU A 49 -18.65 -13.58 7.68
N VAL A 50 -17.33 -13.78 7.79
CA VAL A 50 -16.43 -13.80 6.62
C VAL A 50 -16.81 -14.92 5.65
N SER A 51 -17.29 -16.06 6.15
CA SER A 51 -17.80 -17.12 5.27
C SER A 51 -19.04 -16.69 4.51
N LEU A 52 -19.94 -15.90 5.12
CA LEU A 52 -21.10 -15.35 4.42
C LEU A 52 -20.71 -14.30 3.39
N GLN A 53 -19.72 -13.44 3.70
CA GLN A 53 -19.20 -12.48 2.73
C GLN A 53 -18.53 -13.18 1.54
N ALA A 54 -17.72 -14.21 1.80
CA ALA A 54 -17.09 -15.02 0.76
C ALA A 54 -18.12 -15.75 -0.11
N GLU A 55 -19.15 -16.34 0.52
CA GLU A 55 -20.28 -16.97 -0.20
C GLU A 55 -21.03 -15.94 -1.05
N SER A 56 -21.33 -14.75 -0.52
CA SER A 56 -21.98 -13.69 -1.29
C SER A 56 -21.13 -13.20 -2.46
N MET A 57 -19.81 -13.19 -2.33
CA MET A 57 -18.89 -12.88 -3.43
C MET A 57 -18.70 -14.04 -4.43
N ASN A 58 -19.29 -15.22 -4.18
CA ASN A 58 -18.99 -16.48 -4.88
C ASN A 58 -17.48 -16.79 -4.90
N LEU A 59 -16.82 -16.55 -3.78
CA LEU A 59 -15.38 -16.70 -3.65
C LEU A 59 -15.06 -17.89 -2.73
N PRO A 60 -14.32 -18.91 -3.21
CA PRO A 60 -13.88 -20.00 -2.36
C PRO A 60 -13.02 -19.47 -1.21
N LEU A 61 -13.31 -19.92 0.02
CA LEU A 61 -12.62 -19.50 1.23
C LEU A 61 -11.73 -20.61 1.77
N ILE A 62 -10.43 -20.36 1.87
CA ILE A 62 -9.48 -21.17 2.63
C ILE A 62 -9.45 -20.60 4.05
N THR A 63 -9.75 -21.43 5.05
CA THR A 63 -9.67 -21.04 6.46
C THR A 63 -8.60 -21.87 7.17
N ARG A 64 -7.79 -21.20 7.99
CA ARG A 64 -6.91 -21.83 8.99
C ARG A 64 -7.22 -21.26 10.38
N ILE A 65 -6.90 -22.04 11.41
CA ILE A 65 -7.03 -21.62 12.80
C ILE A 65 -5.62 -21.56 13.37
N THR A 66 -5.30 -20.50 14.10
CA THR A 66 -4.02 -20.34 14.81
C THR A 66 -4.27 -20.03 16.28
N GLU A 67 -3.31 -20.39 17.14
CA GLU A 67 -3.34 -20.01 18.56
C GLU A 67 -3.08 -18.51 18.76
N GLY A 68 -2.56 -17.82 17.73
CA GLY A 68 -2.25 -16.39 17.79
C GLY A 68 -0.95 -16.10 18.56
N GLU A 69 -0.05 -17.08 18.57
CA GLU A 69 1.32 -16.90 19.05
C GLU A 69 2.13 -16.15 17.97
N LYS A 70 2.74 -15.04 18.38
CA LYS A 70 3.53 -14.17 17.50
C LYS A 70 4.57 -14.99 16.72
N GLU A 71 4.70 -14.71 15.43
CA GLU A 71 5.54 -15.41 14.44
C GLU A 71 5.13 -16.86 14.10
N LYS A 72 4.56 -17.65 15.02
CA LYS A 72 4.01 -18.97 14.67
C LYS A 72 2.80 -18.87 13.76
N GLU A 73 1.99 -17.82 13.96
CA GLU A 73 0.80 -17.54 13.15
C GLU A 73 1.10 -17.33 11.65
N LEU A 74 2.37 -17.11 11.31
CA LEU A 74 2.84 -17.01 9.92
C LEU A 74 2.92 -18.38 9.25
N GLU A 75 3.17 -19.47 9.99
CA GLU A 75 3.25 -20.81 9.43
C GLU A 75 1.90 -21.23 8.83
N GLU A 76 0.80 -20.97 9.54
CA GLU A 76 -0.53 -21.26 9.02
C GLU A 76 -0.88 -20.38 7.81
N LEU A 77 -0.40 -19.14 7.77
CA LEU A 77 -0.59 -18.25 6.63
C LEU A 77 0.19 -18.76 5.40
N VAL A 78 1.44 -19.18 5.58
CA VAL A 78 2.27 -19.79 4.53
C VAL A 78 1.56 -21.00 3.94
N ASP A 79 1.05 -21.90 4.77
CA ASP A 79 0.36 -23.11 4.32
C ASP A 79 -0.95 -22.80 3.58
N ALA A 80 -1.70 -21.79 4.04
CA ALA A 80 -2.90 -21.33 3.34
C ALA A 80 -2.59 -20.72 1.97
N ILE A 81 -1.52 -19.94 1.86
CA ILE A 81 -1.07 -19.35 0.58
C ILE A 81 -0.55 -20.44 -0.37
N LYS A 82 0.18 -21.45 0.15
CA LYS A 82 0.58 -22.63 -0.64
C LYS A 82 -0.63 -23.39 -1.18
N GLU A 83 -1.63 -23.68 -0.33
CA GLU A 83 -2.89 -24.30 -0.79
C GLU A 83 -3.54 -23.46 -1.89
N ALA A 84 -3.60 -22.13 -1.72
CA ALA A 84 -4.18 -21.24 -2.72
C ALA A 84 -3.41 -21.26 -4.05
N LYS A 85 -2.07 -21.29 -3.99
CA LYS A 85 -1.17 -21.41 -5.14
C LYS A 85 -1.42 -22.71 -5.89
N GLU A 86 -1.47 -23.83 -5.21
CA GLU A 86 -1.66 -25.15 -5.82
C GLU A 86 -3.08 -25.33 -6.39
N LYS A 87 -4.10 -24.98 -5.60
CA LYS A 87 -5.50 -25.26 -5.94
C LYS A 87 -6.10 -24.28 -6.95
N TYR A 88 -5.71 -23.01 -6.88
CA TYR A 88 -6.31 -21.95 -7.71
C TYR A 88 -5.32 -21.33 -8.71
N ASN A 89 -4.04 -21.73 -8.68
CA ASN A 89 -2.98 -21.21 -9.55
C ASN A 89 -2.89 -19.67 -9.49
N ILE A 90 -2.87 -19.14 -8.26
CA ILE A 90 -2.67 -17.72 -8.03
C ILE A 90 -1.26 -17.30 -8.43
N LYS A 91 -1.12 -16.03 -8.84
CA LYS A 91 0.13 -15.36 -9.16
C LYS A 91 0.50 -14.28 -8.15
N GLY A 92 -0.41 -13.95 -7.25
CA GLY A 92 -0.14 -13.02 -6.17
C GLY A 92 -1.21 -13.04 -5.09
N VAL A 93 -0.89 -12.38 -4.00
CA VAL A 93 -1.76 -12.16 -2.83
C VAL A 93 -2.05 -10.66 -2.72
N VAL A 94 -3.28 -10.33 -2.38
CA VAL A 94 -3.72 -8.96 -2.07
C VAL A 94 -3.97 -8.89 -0.58
N THR A 95 -3.56 -7.79 0.04
CA THR A 95 -3.88 -7.50 1.45
C THR A 95 -4.69 -6.21 1.56
N GLY A 96 -5.38 -6.05 2.70
CA GLY A 96 -6.03 -4.80 3.09
C GLY A 96 -5.13 -3.86 3.89
N ALA A 97 -3.81 -4.05 3.90
CA ALA A 97 -2.92 -3.21 4.70
C ALA A 97 -2.94 -1.75 4.21
N VAL A 98 -3.11 -0.81 5.15
CA VAL A 98 -3.16 0.63 4.84
C VAL A 98 -1.86 1.33 5.30
N GLY A 99 -1.36 1.05 6.50
CA GLY A 99 -0.15 1.70 7.04
C GLY A 99 0.77 0.80 7.88
N SER A 100 0.29 -0.37 8.33
CA SER A 100 1.06 -1.31 9.16
C SER A 100 2.19 -2.00 8.38
N GLN A 101 3.41 -1.47 8.50
CA GLN A 101 4.62 -2.08 7.94
C GLN A 101 4.96 -3.45 8.54
N TYR A 102 4.57 -3.66 9.80
CA TYR A 102 4.75 -4.95 10.47
C TYR A 102 4.01 -6.07 9.74
N GLN A 103 2.75 -5.81 9.35
CA GLN A 103 1.91 -6.76 8.61
C GLN A 103 2.36 -6.86 7.15
N ALA A 104 2.51 -5.72 6.46
CA ALA A 104 2.87 -5.69 5.04
C ALA A 104 4.19 -6.40 4.75
N SER A 105 5.25 -6.13 5.53
CA SER A 105 6.57 -6.74 5.31
C SER A 105 6.58 -8.26 5.52
N ARG A 106 5.77 -8.80 6.44
CA ARG A 106 5.66 -10.26 6.66
C ARG A 106 4.96 -10.96 5.51
N VAL A 107 3.83 -10.43 5.07
CA VAL A 107 3.12 -11.00 3.92
C VAL A 107 3.98 -10.90 2.65
N GLN A 108 4.68 -9.78 2.47
CA GLN A 108 5.60 -9.59 1.35
C GLN A 108 6.74 -10.62 1.36
N LYS A 109 7.34 -10.90 2.51
CA LYS A 109 8.39 -11.94 2.66
C LYS A 109 7.86 -13.33 2.32
N ILE A 110 6.67 -13.69 2.83
CA ILE A 110 6.03 -14.98 2.50
C ILE A 110 5.78 -15.09 1.00
N CYS A 111 5.24 -14.04 0.37
CA CYS A 111 5.00 -14.04 -1.07
C CYS A 111 6.31 -14.13 -1.87
N SER A 112 7.37 -13.48 -1.41
CA SER A 112 8.73 -13.59 -1.95
C SER A 112 9.22 -15.03 -1.99
N GLU A 113 9.16 -15.72 -0.86
CA GLU A 113 9.61 -17.11 -0.71
C GLU A 113 8.77 -18.08 -1.56
N LEU A 114 7.51 -17.72 -1.79
CA LEU A 114 6.58 -18.50 -2.60
C LEU A 114 6.54 -18.08 -4.07
N ASP A 115 7.40 -17.19 -4.55
CA ASP A 115 7.39 -16.68 -5.93
C ASP A 115 5.99 -16.19 -6.36
N LEU A 116 5.40 -15.33 -5.51
CA LEU A 116 4.11 -14.69 -5.70
C LEU A 116 4.28 -13.18 -5.58
N TYR A 117 3.53 -12.42 -6.36
CA TYR A 117 3.39 -10.98 -6.13
C TYR A 117 2.61 -10.72 -4.84
N CYS A 118 2.89 -9.61 -4.17
CA CYS A 118 2.10 -9.14 -3.02
C CYS A 118 1.68 -7.71 -3.30
N PHE A 119 0.38 -7.43 -3.19
CA PHE A 119 -0.20 -6.13 -3.51
C PHE A 119 -0.89 -5.55 -2.28
N ASN A 120 -0.63 -4.27 -1.99
CA ASN A 120 -1.30 -3.51 -0.93
C ASN A 120 -2.03 -2.31 -1.56
N PRO A 121 -3.22 -2.49 -2.16
CA PRO A 121 -3.89 -1.44 -2.93
C PRO A 121 -4.36 -0.24 -2.09
N LEU A 122 -4.33 -0.34 -0.76
CA LEU A 122 -4.72 0.71 0.19
C LEU A 122 -3.51 1.38 0.85
N TRP A 123 -2.29 0.99 0.46
CA TRP A 123 -1.07 1.45 1.10
C TRP A 123 -0.95 2.98 1.10
N GLN A 124 -0.66 3.52 2.28
CA GLN A 124 -0.51 4.94 2.59
C GLN A 124 -1.67 5.83 2.10
N GLN A 125 -2.86 5.25 1.92
CA GLN A 125 -4.05 6.00 1.52
C GLN A 125 -4.46 6.99 2.62
N ASP A 126 -4.94 8.18 2.23
CA ASP A 126 -5.55 9.08 3.20
C ASP A 126 -6.80 8.44 3.82
N GLN A 127 -6.88 8.49 5.14
CA GLN A 127 -7.88 7.73 5.90
C GLN A 127 -9.29 8.30 5.66
N VAL A 128 -9.43 9.61 5.49
CA VAL A 128 -10.72 10.26 5.23
C VAL A 128 -11.14 10.02 3.78
N GLU A 129 -10.20 10.10 2.83
CA GLU A 129 -10.43 9.74 1.44
C GLU A 129 -10.89 8.29 1.30
N LEU A 130 -10.23 7.34 2.00
CA LEU A 130 -10.62 5.93 2.04
C LEU A 130 -12.08 5.76 2.45
N LEU A 131 -12.51 6.39 3.55
CA LEU A 131 -13.91 6.29 4.01
C LEU A 131 -14.90 6.91 3.02
N ASN A 132 -14.54 8.02 2.39
CA ASN A 132 -15.39 8.63 1.37
C ASN A 132 -15.50 7.75 0.12
N GLU A 133 -14.40 7.14 -0.32
CA GLU A 133 -14.40 6.22 -1.46
C GLU A 133 -15.27 4.99 -1.21
N LEU A 134 -15.29 4.45 0.01
CA LEU A 134 -16.20 3.36 0.37
C LEU A 134 -17.66 3.76 0.12
N ILE A 135 -18.08 4.95 0.59
CA ILE A 135 -19.44 5.45 0.38
C ILE A 135 -19.72 5.70 -1.10
N GLU A 136 -18.80 6.35 -1.81
CA GLU A 136 -18.92 6.63 -3.25
C GLU A 136 -19.11 5.35 -4.06
N ASN A 137 -18.44 4.27 -3.65
CA ASN A 137 -18.48 2.96 -4.28
C ASN A 137 -19.58 2.04 -3.75
N GLY A 138 -20.52 2.56 -2.95
CA GLY A 138 -21.71 1.83 -2.52
C GLY A 138 -21.41 0.73 -1.49
N PHE A 139 -20.41 0.91 -0.65
CA PHE A 139 -20.17 0.02 0.49
C PHE A 139 -21.09 0.39 1.66
N GLU A 140 -21.80 -0.61 2.18
CA GLU A 140 -22.49 -0.53 3.46
C GLU A 140 -21.59 -1.13 4.55
N VAL A 141 -20.88 -0.26 5.25
CA VAL A 141 -19.97 -0.64 6.34
C VAL A 141 -20.58 -0.25 7.68
N ILE A 142 -20.51 -1.14 8.67
CA ILE A 142 -20.83 -0.86 10.06
C ILE A 142 -19.58 -0.90 10.95
N ILE A 143 -19.66 -0.25 12.09
CA ILE A 143 -18.65 -0.33 13.15
C ILE A 143 -18.95 -1.57 13.99
N GLY A 144 -18.06 -2.55 13.91
CA GLY A 144 -18.12 -3.82 14.62
C GLY A 144 -17.44 -3.78 15.99
N GLY A 145 -16.51 -2.85 16.22
CA GLY A 145 -15.82 -2.68 17.50
C GLY A 145 -15.23 -1.29 17.64
N VAL A 146 -15.09 -0.84 18.88
CA VAL A 146 -14.39 0.39 19.25
C VAL A 146 -13.53 0.11 20.47
N PHE A 147 -12.33 0.67 20.53
CA PHE A 147 -11.34 0.32 21.55
C PHE A 147 -10.56 1.52 22.10
N ALA A 148 -11.10 2.73 21.94
CA ALA A 148 -10.42 3.96 22.31
C ALA A 148 -11.38 5.06 22.77
N TYR A 149 -10.92 5.92 23.70
CA TYR A 149 -11.62 7.15 24.03
C TYR A 149 -11.63 8.11 22.82
N PRO A 150 -12.75 8.76 22.45
CA PRO A 150 -14.00 8.92 23.21
C PRO A 150 -15.17 8.06 22.68
N PHE A 151 -14.90 6.88 22.12
CA PHE A 151 -15.97 6.09 21.51
C PHE A 151 -16.94 5.56 22.56
N GLU A 152 -18.19 6.03 22.49
CA GLU A 152 -19.30 5.56 23.33
C GLU A 152 -20.04 4.37 22.69
N LYS A 153 -20.86 3.68 23.48
CA LYS A 153 -21.62 2.48 23.09
C LYS A 153 -22.42 2.68 21.79
N GLU A 154 -22.91 3.89 21.55
CA GLU A 154 -23.71 4.26 20.39
C GLU A 154 -22.94 4.18 19.09
N TRP A 155 -21.61 4.04 19.09
CA TRP A 155 -20.83 3.80 17.87
C TRP A 155 -20.99 2.38 17.35
N LEU A 156 -21.25 1.41 18.22
CA LEU A 156 -21.37 0.01 17.87
C LEU A 156 -22.62 -0.25 17.03
N GLY A 157 -22.43 -0.83 15.84
CA GLY A 157 -23.47 -1.05 14.84
C GLY A 157 -23.81 0.15 13.96
N LYS A 158 -23.22 1.34 14.19
CA LYS A 158 -23.45 2.50 13.31
C LYS A 158 -22.85 2.28 11.92
N LYS A 159 -23.57 2.76 10.91
CA LYS A 159 -23.07 2.80 9.53
C LYS A 159 -22.03 3.89 9.35
N ILE A 160 -21.00 3.61 8.56
CA ILE A 160 -20.09 4.61 8.02
C ILE A 160 -20.84 5.39 6.93
N ASN A 161 -21.14 6.64 7.21
CA ASN A 161 -21.77 7.58 6.28
C ASN A 161 -21.11 8.97 6.44
N LYS A 162 -21.55 9.97 5.67
CA LYS A 162 -20.96 11.33 5.72
C LYS A 162 -21.02 11.97 7.12
N GLU A 163 -22.07 11.71 7.88
CA GLU A 163 -22.21 12.21 9.25
C GLU A 163 -21.19 11.54 10.18
N THR A 164 -21.10 10.21 10.13
CA THR A 164 -20.13 9.43 10.91
C THR A 164 -18.69 9.83 10.58
N ILE A 165 -18.35 10.00 9.29
CA ILE A 165 -17.02 10.47 8.86
C ILE A 165 -16.72 11.85 9.43
N SER A 166 -17.66 12.78 9.38
CA SER A 166 -17.46 14.14 9.91
C SER A 166 -17.13 14.10 11.41
N LYS A 167 -17.82 13.24 12.18
CA LYS A 167 -17.52 13.02 13.61
C LYS A 167 -16.14 12.40 13.83
N LEU A 168 -15.75 11.42 13.01
CA LEU A 168 -14.42 10.81 13.08
C LEU A 168 -13.30 11.83 12.80
N VAL A 169 -13.52 12.76 11.86
CA VAL A 169 -12.59 13.87 11.59
C VAL A 169 -12.49 14.81 12.79
N GLU A 170 -13.60 15.09 13.48
CA GLU A 170 -13.56 15.87 14.73
C GLU A 170 -12.79 15.14 15.83
N TYR A 171 -12.96 13.82 15.96
CA TYR A 171 -12.24 13.00 16.94
C TYR A 171 -10.75 12.95 16.63
N ASN A 172 -10.37 12.84 15.35
CA ASN A 172 -8.98 12.93 14.95
C ASN A 172 -8.34 14.26 15.38
N LYS A 173 -9.02 15.39 15.16
CA LYS A 173 -8.50 16.71 15.55
C LYS A 173 -8.37 16.90 17.06
N LYS A 174 -9.28 16.32 17.85
CA LYS A 174 -9.34 16.52 19.31
C LYS A 174 -8.57 15.48 20.11
N PHE A 175 -8.57 14.24 19.65
CA PHE A 175 -8.12 13.07 20.40
C PHE A 175 -7.10 12.23 19.64
N GLN A 176 -6.69 12.66 18.44
CA GLN A 176 -5.72 11.97 17.58
C GLN A 176 -6.13 10.56 17.12
N ILE A 177 -7.41 10.21 17.25
CA ILE A 177 -7.98 8.97 16.71
C ILE A 177 -7.76 8.92 15.19
N ASN A 178 -7.36 7.76 14.68
CA ASN A 178 -7.33 7.51 13.25
C ASN A 178 -8.76 7.35 12.71
N PRO A 179 -9.21 8.20 11.76
CA PRO A 179 -10.58 8.13 11.25
C PRO A 179 -10.98 6.76 10.69
N ALA A 180 -10.05 6.05 10.04
CA ALA A 180 -10.31 4.73 9.48
C ALA A 180 -9.86 3.57 10.39
N GLY A 181 -9.37 3.84 11.60
CA GLY A 181 -9.09 2.80 12.59
C GLY A 181 -7.83 1.97 12.36
N GLU A 182 -6.84 2.42 11.57
CA GLU A 182 -5.59 1.68 11.29
C GLU A 182 -4.83 1.22 12.55
N GLY A 183 -4.98 1.93 13.67
CA GLY A 183 -4.38 1.58 14.97
C GLY A 183 -5.16 0.54 15.78
N GLY A 184 -6.24 -0.05 15.23
CA GLY A 184 -7.14 -0.95 15.94
C GLY A 184 -8.20 -0.24 16.79
N GLU A 185 -8.32 1.09 16.69
CA GLU A 185 -9.27 1.88 17.49
C GLU A 185 -10.73 1.63 17.08
N ILE A 186 -10.93 1.24 15.81
CA ILE A 186 -12.23 0.96 15.21
C ILE A 186 -12.10 -0.29 14.36
N GLU A 187 -12.93 -1.28 14.66
CA GLU A 187 -13.11 -2.45 13.81
C GLU A 187 -14.42 -2.36 13.04
N THR A 188 -14.42 -2.87 11.82
CA THR A 188 -15.55 -2.69 10.89
C THR A 188 -16.02 -4.01 10.29
N MET A 189 -17.25 -4.01 9.79
CA MET A 189 -17.80 -5.13 9.04
C MET A 189 -18.55 -4.61 7.82
N VAL A 190 -18.29 -5.20 6.66
CA VAL A 190 -19.02 -4.89 5.42
C VAL A 190 -20.27 -5.76 5.33
N LEU A 191 -21.45 -5.13 5.28
CA LEU A 191 -22.73 -5.80 5.14
C LEU A 191 -23.17 -5.91 3.67
N ASP A 192 -22.81 -4.93 2.85
CA ASP A 192 -23.08 -4.95 1.41
C ASP A 192 -22.02 -4.15 0.64
N CYS A 193 -21.74 -4.57 -0.58
CA CYS A 193 -20.91 -3.83 -1.53
C CYS A 193 -21.17 -4.34 -2.96
N PRO A 194 -20.63 -3.69 -4.01
CA PRO A 194 -20.86 -4.11 -5.39
C PRO A 194 -20.45 -5.57 -5.69
N LEU A 195 -19.46 -6.11 -4.98
CA LEU A 195 -18.99 -7.50 -5.14
C LEU A 195 -20.01 -8.54 -4.67
N PHE A 196 -20.84 -8.20 -3.69
CA PHE A 196 -21.73 -9.14 -3.00
C PHE A 196 -22.93 -9.45 -3.88
N LYS A 197 -23.27 -10.72 -4.13
CA LYS A 197 -24.48 -11.08 -4.88
C LYS A 197 -25.75 -10.91 -4.06
N LYS A 198 -25.63 -11.02 -2.73
CA LYS A 198 -26.70 -10.80 -1.77
C LYS A 198 -26.18 -9.95 -0.61
N ARG A 199 -26.98 -9.02 -0.12
CA ARG A 199 -26.59 -8.22 1.05
C ARG A 199 -26.76 -9.05 2.32
N ILE A 200 -25.95 -8.79 3.33
CA ILE A 200 -26.05 -9.41 4.64
C ILE A 200 -26.98 -8.55 5.51
N ASN A 201 -28.01 -9.16 6.06
CA ASN A 201 -28.93 -8.53 7.00
C ASN A 201 -28.71 -9.10 8.40
N VAL A 202 -28.48 -8.22 9.37
CA VAL A 202 -28.32 -8.59 10.77
C VAL A 202 -29.70 -8.76 11.39
N LEU A 203 -29.98 -9.96 11.92
CA LEU A 203 -31.25 -10.29 12.57
C LEU A 203 -31.17 -10.16 14.09
N GLU A 204 -30.02 -10.54 14.66
CA GLU A 204 -29.79 -10.53 16.09
C GLU A 204 -28.35 -10.14 16.39
N SER A 205 -28.18 -9.22 17.34
CA SER A 205 -26.89 -8.71 17.77
C SER A 205 -26.89 -8.39 19.26
N GLU A 206 -25.73 -8.50 19.88
CA GLU A 206 -25.46 -8.11 21.26
C GLU A 206 -24.39 -7.02 21.30
N ILE A 207 -24.46 -6.13 22.28
CA ILE A 207 -23.42 -5.13 22.51
C ILE A 207 -22.79 -5.38 23.88
N GLU A 208 -21.51 -5.72 23.87
CA GLU A 208 -20.64 -5.70 25.05
C GLU A 208 -19.88 -4.38 25.04
N TYR A 209 -19.93 -3.62 26.12
CA TYR A 209 -19.26 -2.31 26.19
C TYR A 209 -18.87 -1.96 27.62
N GLU A 210 -17.61 -1.60 27.81
CA GLU A 210 -17.04 -1.13 29.06
C GLU A 210 -15.87 -0.15 28.77
N ASN A 211 -15.86 1.01 29.44
CA ASN A 211 -14.72 1.95 29.44
C ASN A 211 -14.16 2.33 28.05
N TYR A 212 -15.03 2.80 27.14
CA TYR A 212 -14.66 3.19 25.76
C TYR A 212 -14.16 2.03 24.88
N SER A 213 -14.37 0.81 25.33
CA SER A 213 -14.11 -0.43 24.60
C SER A 213 -15.39 -1.23 24.47
N GLY A 214 -15.66 -1.78 23.29
CA GLY A 214 -16.81 -2.65 23.11
C GLY A 214 -16.92 -3.24 21.71
N THR A 215 -17.77 -4.25 21.59
CA THR A 215 -18.01 -4.98 20.35
C THR A 215 -19.50 -5.06 20.04
N TYR A 216 -19.79 -5.05 18.74
CA TYR A 216 -21.11 -5.31 18.17
C TYR A 216 -21.13 -6.76 17.65
N ASP A 217 -21.58 -7.67 18.50
CA ASP A 217 -21.53 -9.11 18.24
C ASP A 217 -22.78 -9.57 17.49
N ILE A 218 -22.61 -9.94 16.22
CA ILE A 218 -23.71 -10.43 15.39
C ILE A 218 -23.93 -11.92 15.68
N LYS A 219 -25.04 -12.25 16.35
CA LYS A 219 -25.40 -13.64 16.70
C LYS A 219 -26.12 -14.35 15.56
N LYS A 220 -26.90 -13.60 14.77
CA LYS A 220 -27.63 -14.14 13.61
C LYS A 220 -27.71 -13.14 12.46
N ALA A 221 -27.43 -13.62 11.26
CA ALA A 221 -27.56 -12.87 10.02
C ALA A 221 -28.11 -13.77 8.90
N GLU A 222 -28.70 -13.14 7.89
CA GLU A 222 -29.22 -13.82 6.70
C GLU A 222 -28.87 -13.05 5.42
N PHE A 223 -29.01 -13.71 4.27
CA PHE A 223 -28.93 -13.04 2.99
C PHE A 223 -30.26 -12.43 2.59
N ILE A 224 -30.22 -11.21 2.06
CA ILE A 224 -31.33 -10.60 1.36
C ILE A 224 -30.91 -10.35 -0.09
N GLU A 225 -31.82 -10.64 -1.01
CA GLU A 225 -31.62 -10.35 -2.43
C GLU A 225 -31.41 -8.84 -2.64
N LYS A 226 -30.48 -8.49 -3.53
CA LYS A 226 -30.24 -7.10 -3.89
C LYS A 226 -30.93 -6.77 -5.22
N GLU A 227 -31.46 -5.56 -5.32
CA GLU A 227 -31.75 -5.01 -6.63
C GLU A 227 -30.44 -4.89 -7.41
N LYS A 228 -30.45 -5.24 -8.70
CA LYS A 228 -29.27 -5.10 -9.57
C LYS A 228 -28.95 -3.61 -9.71
N ASN A 229 -28.09 -3.10 -8.84
CA ASN A 229 -27.46 -1.81 -9.06
C ASN A 229 -26.27 -2.00 -10.00
N GLU A 230 -26.49 -1.67 -11.26
CA GLU A 230 -25.47 -1.58 -12.32
C GLU A 230 -24.61 -0.32 -12.18
N LYS A 231 -24.21 0.03 -10.95
CA LYS A 231 -23.12 1.00 -10.81
C LYS A 231 -21.82 0.28 -11.15
N GLU A 232 -21.47 0.29 -12.44
CA GLU A 232 -20.11 0.01 -12.85
C GLU A 232 -19.20 1.01 -12.15
N TYR A 233 -18.21 0.49 -11.42
CA TYR A 233 -17.13 1.31 -10.94
C TYR A 233 -16.39 1.89 -12.14
N GLN A 234 -16.35 3.22 -12.24
CA GLN A 234 -15.38 3.84 -13.12
C GLN A 234 -14.05 3.79 -12.40
N HIS A 235 -13.10 3.03 -12.94
CA HIS A 235 -11.73 2.95 -12.46
C HIS A 235 -11.21 4.37 -12.21
N LYS A 236 -11.11 4.78 -10.94
CA LYS A 236 -10.66 6.11 -10.54
C LYS A 236 -9.15 6.14 -10.80
N LYS A 237 -8.77 6.38 -12.06
CA LYS A 237 -7.37 6.61 -12.43
C LYS A 237 -6.83 7.68 -11.49
N ILE A 238 -5.59 7.51 -11.03
CA ILE A 238 -4.90 8.58 -10.32
C ILE A 238 -4.88 9.78 -11.26
N LYS A 239 -5.64 10.83 -10.91
CA LYS A 239 -5.89 11.95 -11.82
C LYS A 239 -4.72 12.90 -11.80
N ASN A 240 -4.41 13.47 -12.95
CA ASN A 240 -3.58 14.67 -13.05
C ASN A 240 -4.37 15.85 -12.50
N ASN A 241 -3.70 16.74 -11.80
CA ASN A 241 -4.31 17.98 -11.30
C ASN A 241 -3.52 19.24 -11.66
N GLY A 242 -2.45 19.12 -12.48
CA GLY A 242 -1.77 20.25 -13.11
C GLY A 242 -0.35 19.91 -13.59
N GLU A 243 0.51 20.92 -13.70
CA GLU A 243 1.77 20.84 -14.45
C GLU A 243 3.02 21.22 -13.63
N ASP A 244 2.95 21.36 -12.31
CA ASP A 244 4.14 21.77 -11.53
C ASP A 244 5.19 20.64 -11.42
N VAL A 245 4.73 19.40 -11.19
CA VAL A 245 5.58 18.22 -11.01
C VAL A 245 5.18 17.13 -12.01
N LEU A 246 6.17 16.53 -12.67
CA LEU A 246 5.98 15.31 -13.44
C LEU A 246 6.34 14.09 -12.59
N ILE A 247 5.41 13.15 -12.45
CA ILE A 247 5.66 11.84 -11.88
C ILE A 247 5.76 10.85 -13.03
N ILE A 248 6.89 10.17 -13.15
CA ILE A 248 7.14 9.12 -14.13
C ILE A 248 7.00 7.78 -13.44
N SER A 249 5.95 7.04 -13.77
CA SER A 249 5.76 5.67 -13.28
C SER A 249 6.62 4.70 -14.09
N THR A 250 7.48 3.95 -13.41
CA THR A 250 8.28 2.88 -14.02
C THR A 250 7.61 1.51 -13.98
N ILE A 251 6.41 1.43 -13.40
CA ILE A 251 5.66 0.19 -13.16
C ILE A 251 5.16 -0.40 -14.48
N ASP A 252 5.34 -1.71 -14.69
CA ASP A 252 4.74 -2.39 -15.84
C ASP A 252 3.22 -2.18 -15.85
N SER A 253 2.67 -1.78 -17.00
CA SER A 253 1.24 -1.71 -17.31
C SER A 253 0.39 -2.95 -16.91
N LYS A 254 1.02 -4.12 -16.73
CA LYS A 254 0.41 -5.37 -16.24
C LYS A 254 0.27 -5.44 -14.72
N LEU A 255 0.96 -4.59 -13.98
CA LEU A 255 1.05 -4.54 -12.51
C LEU A 255 0.33 -3.30 -11.96
N LYS A 256 -0.85 -2.97 -12.49
CA LYS A 256 -1.58 -1.73 -12.15
C LYS A 256 -1.85 -1.52 -10.66
N LEU A 257 -1.95 -2.60 -9.87
CA LEU A 257 -2.13 -2.49 -8.42
C LEU A 257 -0.93 -1.83 -7.72
N TYR A 258 0.28 -1.97 -8.27
CA TYR A 258 1.45 -1.25 -7.75
C TYR A 258 1.36 0.26 -7.95
N GLU A 259 0.57 0.76 -8.91
CA GLU A 259 0.35 2.22 -9.00
C GLU A 259 -0.36 2.75 -7.75
N LEU A 260 -1.32 1.99 -7.20
CA LEU A 260 -2.01 2.36 -5.97
C LEU A 260 -1.09 2.33 -4.75
N GLU A 261 -0.05 1.50 -4.81
CA GLU A 261 0.88 1.27 -3.70
C GLU A 261 2.07 2.25 -3.71
N PHE A 262 2.63 2.58 -4.88
CA PHE A 262 3.85 3.40 -4.98
C PHE A 262 3.64 4.77 -5.64
N ILE A 263 2.61 4.95 -6.48
CA ILE A 263 2.35 6.24 -7.14
C ILE A 263 1.40 7.09 -6.30
N ARG A 264 0.28 6.52 -5.86
CA ARG A 264 -0.74 7.26 -5.11
C ARG A 264 -0.19 7.93 -3.84
N PRO A 265 0.65 7.29 -2.99
CA PRO A 265 1.16 7.96 -1.80
C PRO A 265 1.99 9.20 -2.11
N ILE A 266 2.79 9.16 -3.18
CA ILE A 266 3.56 10.30 -3.67
C ILE A 266 2.62 11.43 -4.10
N THR A 267 1.55 11.12 -4.82
CA THR A 267 0.56 12.15 -5.21
C THR A 267 -0.11 12.80 -4.01
N ASN A 268 -0.36 12.05 -2.94
CA ASN A 268 -0.96 12.59 -1.73
C ASN A 268 -0.02 13.56 -1.02
N ILE A 269 1.28 13.24 -0.98
CA ILE A 269 2.30 14.15 -0.43
C ILE A 269 2.36 15.45 -1.24
N ILE A 270 2.39 15.36 -2.58
CA ILE A 270 2.42 16.54 -3.46
C ILE A 270 1.16 17.41 -3.29
N LYS A 271 -0.02 16.79 -3.24
CA LYS A 271 -1.30 17.49 -3.00
C LYS A 271 -1.30 18.22 -1.66
N ASN A 272 -0.76 17.61 -0.61
CA ASN A 272 -0.72 18.19 0.73
C ASN A 272 0.19 19.42 0.80
N GLU A 273 1.21 19.51 -0.06
CA GLU A 273 2.02 20.72 -0.24
C GLU A 273 1.34 21.78 -1.13
N GLY A 274 0.11 21.53 -1.61
CA GLY A 274 -0.63 22.43 -2.50
C GLY A 274 -0.08 22.51 -3.92
N ILE A 275 0.73 21.52 -4.32
CA ILE A 275 1.40 21.47 -5.62
C ILE A 275 0.59 20.61 -6.59
N THR A 276 0.56 21.01 -7.86
CA THR A 276 -0.10 20.23 -8.91
C THR A 276 0.86 19.26 -9.60
N TYR A 277 0.34 18.16 -10.14
CA TYR A 277 1.16 17.14 -10.77
C TYR A 277 0.47 16.50 -11.98
N THR A 278 1.32 15.95 -12.84
CA THR A 278 0.97 15.09 -13.95
C THR A 278 1.69 13.75 -13.81
N ILE A 279 1.00 12.65 -14.05
CA ILE A 279 1.56 11.31 -14.11
C ILE A 279 1.68 10.89 -15.57
N LYS A 280 2.84 10.35 -15.93
CA LYS A 280 3.05 9.66 -17.19
C LYS A 280 3.65 8.28 -16.94
N GLN A 281 3.29 7.33 -17.78
CA GLN A 281 4.03 6.07 -17.85
C GLN A 281 5.40 6.31 -18.48
N VAL A 282 6.43 5.58 -18.03
CA VAL A 282 7.78 5.71 -18.60
C VAL A 282 7.81 5.45 -20.11
N SER A 283 6.91 4.61 -20.60
CA SER A 283 6.72 4.32 -22.03
C SER A 283 6.16 5.51 -22.82
N GLU A 284 5.51 6.47 -22.17
CA GLU A 284 4.93 7.68 -22.77
C GLU A 284 5.93 8.84 -22.85
N ILE A 285 7.11 8.72 -22.22
CA ILE A 285 8.13 9.78 -22.22
C ILE A 285 8.76 9.92 -23.60
N ASP A 286 8.85 11.16 -24.06
CA ASP A 286 9.40 11.51 -25.37
C ASP A 286 10.46 12.63 -25.34
N GLY A 287 10.62 13.32 -24.21
CA GLY A 287 11.60 14.41 -24.02
C GLY A 287 11.01 15.80 -24.22
N THR A 288 9.70 15.91 -24.50
CA THR A 288 9.01 17.21 -24.68
C THR A 288 8.39 17.74 -23.38
N GLU A 289 8.53 17.02 -22.28
CA GLU A 289 7.94 17.37 -20.99
C GLU A 289 8.49 18.70 -20.44
N ALA A 290 7.57 19.64 -20.20
CA ALA A 290 7.90 21.01 -19.78
C ALA A 290 8.27 21.13 -18.30
N GLN A 291 7.81 20.19 -17.45
CA GLN A 291 7.94 20.25 -15.99
C GLN A 291 9.40 20.32 -15.55
N SER A 292 9.73 21.24 -14.64
CA SER A 292 11.10 21.43 -14.14
C SER A 292 11.44 20.52 -12.95
N LYS A 293 10.43 19.94 -12.29
CA LYS A 293 10.57 18.96 -11.20
C LYS A 293 10.02 17.63 -11.64
N ILE A 294 10.82 16.58 -11.50
CA ILE A 294 10.50 15.23 -11.95
C ILE A 294 10.75 14.25 -10.80
N ILE A 295 9.76 13.39 -10.53
CA ILE A 295 9.91 12.24 -9.65
C ILE A 295 9.78 10.99 -10.52
N ILE A 296 10.83 10.16 -10.58
CA ILE A 296 10.83 8.87 -11.26
C ILE A 296 10.67 7.80 -10.20
N THR A 297 9.61 6.99 -10.27
CA THR A 297 9.27 6.08 -9.18
C THR A 297 8.47 4.86 -9.65
N GLY A 298 8.53 3.81 -8.84
CA GLY A 298 7.93 2.50 -9.03
C GLY A 298 8.62 1.52 -8.10
N THR A 299 8.49 0.22 -8.36
CA THR A 299 9.19 -0.82 -7.59
C THR A 299 10.14 -1.60 -8.49
N ALA A 300 11.31 -1.96 -7.95
CA ALA A 300 12.27 -2.89 -8.56
C ALA A 300 12.05 -4.34 -8.07
N TYR A 301 10.93 -4.61 -7.39
CA TYR A 301 10.60 -5.92 -6.85
C TYR A 301 9.78 -6.73 -7.85
N GLN A 302 10.38 -7.78 -8.44
CA GLN A 302 9.77 -8.62 -9.49
C GLN A 302 9.35 -7.84 -10.76
N ASP A 303 9.89 -6.63 -10.97
CA ASP A 303 9.71 -5.81 -12.17
C ASP A 303 11.04 -5.16 -12.56
N ASN A 304 11.64 -5.63 -13.66
CA ASN A 304 12.90 -5.08 -14.21
C ASN A 304 12.69 -4.41 -15.58
N LYS A 305 11.45 -4.32 -16.08
CA LYS A 305 11.19 -3.82 -17.44
C LYS A 305 11.50 -2.34 -17.59
N PHE A 306 11.51 -1.60 -16.49
CA PHE A 306 11.87 -0.20 -16.49
C PHE A 306 13.26 0.07 -17.11
N LEU A 307 14.19 -0.90 -17.01
CA LEU A 307 15.54 -0.81 -17.59
C LEU A 307 15.52 -0.77 -19.13
N GLU A 308 14.46 -1.23 -19.80
CA GLU A 308 14.31 -1.12 -21.25
C GLU A 308 14.10 0.34 -21.71
N TYR A 309 13.72 1.23 -20.79
CA TYR A 309 13.38 2.62 -21.09
C TYR A 309 14.50 3.62 -20.82
N LYS A 310 15.73 3.18 -20.55
CA LYS A 310 16.92 4.05 -20.38
C LYS A 310 17.02 5.13 -21.47
N ASN A 311 16.85 4.75 -22.73
CA ASN A 311 16.94 5.68 -23.86
C ASN A 311 15.83 6.74 -23.89
N LYS A 312 14.65 6.46 -23.32
CA LYS A 312 13.58 7.45 -23.19
C LYS A 312 13.87 8.40 -22.04
N ILE A 313 14.25 7.86 -20.88
CA ILE A 313 14.60 8.66 -19.71
C ILE A 313 15.80 9.56 -19.98
N LYS A 314 16.80 9.11 -20.74
CA LYS A 314 17.94 9.94 -21.16
C LYS A 314 17.54 11.27 -21.81
N LYS A 315 16.37 11.32 -22.46
CA LYS A 315 15.88 12.55 -23.11
C LYS A 315 15.38 13.61 -22.14
N ILE A 316 15.01 13.22 -20.92
CA ILE A 316 14.48 14.11 -19.89
C ILE A 316 15.47 14.35 -18.73
N LEU A 317 16.54 13.55 -18.66
CA LEU A 317 17.67 13.74 -17.75
C LEU A 317 18.55 14.91 -18.23
N THR A 318 18.06 16.14 -18.09
CA THR A 318 18.76 17.38 -18.47
C THR A 318 19.02 18.30 -17.27
N ASN A 319 20.11 19.07 -17.31
CA ASN A 319 20.60 19.85 -16.14
C ASN A 319 19.67 20.99 -15.70
N ASP A 320 18.71 21.40 -16.55
CA ASP A 320 17.67 22.36 -16.23
C ASP A 320 16.54 21.76 -15.36
N LYS A 321 16.52 20.44 -15.18
CA LYS A 321 15.52 19.69 -14.43
C LYS A 321 16.06 19.28 -13.06
N LYS A 322 15.19 19.31 -12.06
CA LYS A 322 15.40 18.71 -10.73
C LYS A 322 14.75 17.33 -10.73
N ILE A 323 15.50 16.31 -10.31
CA ILE A 323 15.08 14.93 -10.48
C ILE A 323 15.28 14.15 -9.18
N LEU A 324 14.23 13.46 -8.75
CA LEU A 324 14.28 12.50 -7.67
C LEU A 324 13.93 11.11 -8.20
N GLY A 325 14.88 10.18 -8.16
CA GLY A 325 14.66 8.77 -8.41
C GLY A 325 14.35 8.03 -7.12
N ILE A 326 13.25 7.28 -7.08
CA ILE A 326 12.84 6.44 -5.93
C ILE A 326 12.83 4.98 -6.38
N CYS A 327 13.52 4.12 -5.63
CA CYS A 327 13.66 2.67 -5.89
C CYS A 327 14.09 2.44 -7.35
N ALA A 328 13.24 1.83 -8.19
CA ALA A 328 13.49 1.65 -9.62
C ALA A 328 13.87 2.94 -10.37
N GLY A 329 13.42 4.11 -9.90
CA GLY A 329 13.82 5.40 -10.46
C GLY A 329 15.29 5.76 -10.20
N MET A 330 15.81 5.47 -9.01
CA MET A 330 17.24 5.65 -8.70
C MET A 330 18.09 4.75 -9.59
N GLU A 331 17.73 3.48 -9.67
CA GLU A 331 18.38 2.50 -10.55
C GLU A 331 18.38 2.98 -12.02
N LEU A 332 17.22 3.39 -12.53
CA LEU A 332 17.09 3.87 -13.90
C LEU A 332 17.95 5.10 -14.20
N MET A 333 18.09 6.02 -13.23
CA MET A 333 18.99 7.17 -13.36
C MET A 333 20.46 6.74 -13.42
N ILE A 334 20.89 5.90 -12.47
CA ILE A 334 22.27 5.38 -12.42
C ILE A 334 22.63 4.72 -13.75
N PHE A 335 21.82 3.77 -14.22
CA PHE A 335 22.14 3.01 -15.43
C PHE A 335 21.93 3.76 -16.74
N THR A 336 21.36 4.97 -16.69
CA THR A 336 21.27 5.85 -17.87
C THR A 336 22.55 6.67 -18.03
N GLU A 337 23.15 7.10 -16.92
CA GLU A 337 24.39 7.88 -16.93
C GLU A 337 25.64 7.00 -16.93
N GLU A 338 25.63 5.86 -16.21
CA GLU A 338 26.80 5.02 -15.97
C GLU A 338 26.55 3.55 -16.37
N ASN A 339 27.16 3.11 -17.46
CA ASN A 339 27.03 1.73 -17.95
C ASN A 339 27.97 0.73 -17.22
N GLU A 340 28.92 1.22 -16.43
CA GLU A 340 29.87 0.39 -15.69
C GLU A 340 29.34 -0.08 -14.33
N ILE A 341 28.23 0.49 -13.86
CA ILE A 341 27.55 0.04 -12.65
C ILE A 341 26.62 -1.10 -13.02
N GLU A 342 26.58 -2.14 -12.18
CA GLU A 342 25.73 -3.32 -12.33
C GLU A 342 24.70 -3.40 -11.19
N LEU A 343 23.61 -4.15 -11.43
CA LEU A 343 22.68 -4.54 -10.38
C LEU A 343 23.13 -5.86 -9.76
N ASP A 344 23.34 -5.84 -8.46
CA ASP A 344 23.60 -7.02 -7.67
C ASP A 344 22.28 -7.61 -7.14
N SER A 345 22.19 -8.93 -7.13
CA SER A 345 21.05 -9.65 -6.55
C SER A 345 21.16 -9.65 -5.02
N PHE A 346 20.33 -8.86 -4.35
CA PHE A 346 20.08 -8.92 -2.90
C PHE A 346 18.70 -8.34 -2.59
N THR A 347 18.04 -8.89 -1.57
CA THR A 347 16.64 -8.55 -1.27
C THR A 347 16.53 -7.85 0.07
N GLU A 348 15.92 -6.67 0.06
CA GLU A 348 15.51 -5.95 1.27
C GLU A 348 13.99 -5.74 1.20
N ILE A 349 13.29 -6.25 2.22
CA ILE A 349 11.83 -6.17 2.31
C ILE A 349 11.45 -5.62 3.69
N GLY A 350 10.82 -4.46 3.67
CA GLY A 350 10.33 -3.77 4.84
C GLY A 350 11.35 -2.81 5.43
N PRO A 351 11.25 -2.53 6.74
CA PRO A 351 12.09 -1.53 7.38
C PRO A 351 13.55 -2.01 7.53
N VAL A 352 14.51 -1.17 7.12
CA VAL A 352 15.96 -1.41 7.21
C VAL A 352 16.66 -0.12 7.65
N VAL A 353 17.65 -0.24 8.54
CA VAL A 353 18.45 0.90 9.03
C VAL A 353 19.46 1.33 7.96
N VAL A 354 19.54 2.63 7.71
CA VAL A 354 20.55 3.24 6.84
C VAL A 354 21.65 3.93 7.66
N GLU A 355 22.86 3.93 7.15
CA GLU A 355 24.05 4.55 7.73
C GLU A 355 24.59 5.62 6.77
N GLU A 356 25.09 6.72 7.32
CA GLU A 356 25.69 7.78 6.52
C GLU A 356 27.06 7.37 5.97
N LEU A 357 27.25 7.54 4.67
CA LEU A 357 28.53 7.33 3.98
C LEU A 357 29.26 8.65 3.71
N ASN A 358 28.54 9.68 3.30
CA ASN A 358 29.09 10.98 2.96
C ASN A 358 28.07 12.09 3.27
N GLU A 359 28.57 13.26 3.68
CA GLU A 359 27.74 14.43 3.93
C GLU A 359 26.90 14.82 2.71
N SER A 360 25.63 15.13 2.98
CA SER A 360 24.65 15.57 1.99
C SER A 360 23.60 16.40 2.69
N GLU A 361 23.29 17.57 2.13
CA GLU A 361 22.15 18.34 2.58
C GLU A 361 20.88 17.52 2.35
N PHE A 362 20.73 16.85 1.20
CA PHE A 362 19.52 16.10 0.87
C PHE A 362 19.18 14.98 1.86
N THR A 363 20.18 14.22 2.30
CA THR A 363 20.01 13.10 3.26
C THR A 363 20.43 13.44 4.69
N GLU A 364 20.53 14.72 5.03
CA GLU A 364 20.90 15.17 6.38
C GLU A 364 19.95 14.57 7.44
N GLY A 365 20.56 13.98 8.48
CA GLY A 365 19.82 13.41 9.62
C GLY A 365 19.17 12.06 9.33
N PHE A 366 19.64 11.32 8.32
CA PHE A 366 19.21 9.94 8.05
C PHE A 366 20.09 8.87 8.71
N ASP A 367 21.27 9.22 9.24
CA ASP A 367 22.13 8.26 9.93
C ASP A 367 21.38 7.53 11.06
N GLY A 368 21.37 6.21 11.01
CA GLY A 368 20.68 5.34 11.96
C GLY A 368 19.15 5.29 11.83
N LYS A 369 18.54 5.94 10.82
CA LYS A 369 17.08 5.88 10.60
C LYS A 369 16.66 4.59 9.90
N GLU A 370 15.44 4.16 10.21
CA GLU A 370 14.81 3.00 9.59
C GLU A 370 13.97 3.42 8.37
N CYS A 371 14.41 3.05 7.17
CA CYS A 371 13.74 3.34 5.90
C CYS A 371 13.02 2.10 5.34
N TYR A 372 11.96 2.28 4.56
CA TYR A 372 11.19 1.15 3.99
C TYR A 372 11.74 0.74 2.62
N PHE A 373 12.27 -0.48 2.51
CA PHE A 373 12.83 -1.04 1.26
C PHE A 373 11.90 -2.10 0.67
N LEU A 374 11.86 -2.16 -0.66
CA LEU A 374 11.19 -3.22 -1.40
C LEU A 374 11.83 -3.41 -2.77
N HIS A 375 12.87 -4.23 -2.83
CA HIS A 375 13.60 -4.56 -4.06
C HIS A 375 14.23 -5.95 -3.98
N GLN A 376 14.59 -6.53 -5.13
CA GLN A 376 15.32 -7.81 -5.23
C GLN A 376 16.73 -7.65 -5.81
N ASN A 377 17.03 -6.44 -6.29
CA ASN A 377 18.30 -6.06 -6.85
C ASN A 377 18.60 -4.64 -6.37
N GLY A 378 19.89 -4.30 -6.30
CA GLY A 378 20.31 -2.94 -6.00
C GLY A 378 21.78 -2.73 -6.36
N VAL A 379 22.29 -1.54 -6.08
CA VAL A 379 23.70 -1.20 -6.32
C VAL A 379 24.49 -1.38 -5.03
N ARG A 380 25.47 -2.29 -4.99
CA ARG A 380 26.28 -2.51 -3.77
C ARG A 380 27.30 -1.42 -3.51
N SER A 381 27.94 -0.92 -4.57
CA SER A 381 28.98 0.12 -4.44
C SER A 381 29.11 0.92 -5.73
N ILE A 382 29.59 2.16 -5.63
CA ILE A 382 30.00 2.96 -6.79
C ILE A 382 31.49 2.67 -7.06
N PRO A 383 31.85 2.22 -8.28
CA PRO A 383 33.25 2.05 -8.67
C PRO A 383 34.08 3.33 -8.43
N PRO A 384 35.30 3.26 -7.87
CA PRO A 384 36.10 4.44 -7.53
C PRO A 384 36.46 5.36 -8.72
N ASN A 385 36.36 4.86 -9.96
CA ASN A 385 36.59 5.62 -11.17
C ASN A 385 35.40 6.53 -11.56
N ILE A 386 34.20 6.25 -11.05
CA ILE A 386 33.00 7.05 -11.27
C ILE A 386 32.94 8.14 -10.19
N LYS A 387 33.12 9.40 -10.60
CA LYS A 387 33.15 10.57 -9.70
C LYS A 387 31.87 11.39 -9.75
N GLU A 388 31.06 11.12 -10.75
CA GLU A 388 29.80 11.77 -11.09
C GLU A 388 28.68 11.36 -10.12
N ILE A 389 28.85 10.25 -9.39
CA ILE A 389 27.87 9.75 -8.42
C ILE A 389 28.52 9.67 -7.03
N LYS A 390 27.93 10.39 -6.07
CA LYS A 390 28.30 10.32 -4.65
C LYS A 390 27.23 9.51 -3.91
N ALA A 391 27.60 8.36 -3.37
CA ALA A 391 26.75 7.63 -2.43
C ALA A 391 26.72 8.35 -1.08
N THR A 392 25.53 8.62 -0.54
CA THR A 392 25.36 9.39 0.71
C THR A 392 24.87 8.54 1.86
N LEU A 393 24.04 7.52 1.57
CA LEU A 393 23.56 6.55 2.54
C LEU A 393 23.79 5.13 2.03
N ALA A 394 23.94 4.17 2.94
CA ALA A 394 23.95 2.75 2.63
C ALA A 394 23.22 1.92 3.70
N THR A 395 22.80 0.72 3.32
CA THR A 395 22.49 -0.36 4.25
C THR A 395 23.70 -1.29 4.37
N LYS A 396 23.56 -2.39 5.12
CA LYS A 396 24.58 -3.45 5.16
C LYS A 396 24.79 -4.15 3.82
N GLU A 397 23.81 -4.11 2.93
CA GLU A 397 23.83 -4.83 1.66
C GLU A 397 24.24 -3.96 0.48
N GLY A 398 23.79 -2.69 0.43
CA GLY A 398 24.10 -1.80 -0.69
C GLY A 398 23.78 -0.33 -0.44
N ILE A 399 23.87 0.46 -1.51
CA ILE A 399 23.67 1.91 -1.48
C ILE A 399 22.19 2.23 -1.32
N ALA A 400 21.88 3.09 -0.35
CA ALA A 400 20.52 3.52 -0.03
C ALA A 400 20.17 4.88 -0.62
N ALA A 401 21.16 5.76 -0.83
CA ALA A 401 20.95 7.07 -1.46
C ALA A 401 22.18 7.60 -2.18
N ILE A 402 21.95 8.40 -3.23
CA ILE A 402 22.98 9.01 -4.07
C ILE A 402 22.67 10.47 -4.44
N GLU A 403 23.72 11.21 -4.77
CA GLU A 403 23.68 12.50 -5.45
C GLU A 403 24.53 12.47 -6.72
N PHE A 404 24.06 13.08 -7.80
CA PHE A 404 24.88 13.28 -9.00
C PHE A 404 25.69 14.57 -8.89
N THR A 405 27.01 14.46 -8.74
CA THR A 405 27.90 15.60 -8.42
C THR A 405 28.03 16.60 -9.57
N ASN A 406 27.88 16.14 -10.82
CA ASN A 406 27.91 16.95 -12.03
C ASN A 406 26.50 17.47 -12.44
N LYS A 407 25.44 17.07 -11.73
CA LYS A 407 24.04 17.40 -12.01
C LYS A 407 23.37 17.94 -10.74
N PRO A 408 23.47 19.25 -10.46
CA PRO A 408 22.91 19.81 -9.23
C PRO A 408 21.40 19.53 -9.16
N ASN A 409 20.93 19.08 -8.00
CA ASN A 409 19.53 18.71 -7.70
C ASN A 409 19.03 17.39 -8.32
N TRP A 410 19.95 16.47 -8.65
CA TRP A 410 19.59 15.09 -8.99
C TRP A 410 19.92 14.17 -7.83
N PHE A 411 18.88 13.53 -7.31
CA PHE A 411 18.92 12.71 -6.12
C PHE A 411 18.33 11.33 -6.44
N GLY A 412 18.87 10.30 -5.81
CA GLY A 412 18.33 8.94 -5.87
C GLY A 412 18.23 8.34 -4.48
N VAL A 413 17.14 7.65 -4.19
CA VAL A 413 16.97 6.81 -2.99
C VAL A 413 16.47 5.43 -3.38
N GLN A 414 17.03 4.38 -2.77
CA GLN A 414 16.65 2.99 -3.02
C GLN A 414 15.42 2.57 -2.19
N PHE A 415 15.17 3.27 -1.08
CA PHE A 415 13.99 3.09 -0.23
C PHE A 415 12.81 3.95 -0.71
N HIS A 416 11.63 3.69 -0.15
CA HIS A 416 10.38 4.38 -0.42
C HIS A 416 10.11 5.48 0.64
N PRO A 417 10.56 6.73 0.43
CA PRO A 417 10.37 7.82 1.38
C PRO A 417 8.89 8.13 1.63
N GLU A 418 8.01 7.84 0.68
CA GLU A 418 6.56 8.02 0.81
C GLU A 418 5.92 7.19 1.94
N VAL A 419 6.63 6.21 2.51
CA VAL A 419 6.15 5.38 3.62
C VAL A 419 6.43 6.04 4.98
N ASN A 420 7.70 6.28 5.33
CA ASN A 420 8.10 6.77 6.66
C ASN A 420 8.85 8.10 6.67
N HIS A 421 9.30 8.58 5.52
CA HIS A 421 10.20 9.72 5.39
C HIS A 421 9.69 10.72 4.35
N LYS A 422 8.40 11.07 4.47
CA LYS A 422 7.67 11.93 3.54
C LYS A 422 8.34 13.31 3.43
N GLU A 423 9.05 13.72 4.49
CA GLU A 423 9.87 14.93 4.54
C GLU A 423 10.94 14.99 3.45
N LEU A 424 11.46 13.86 2.97
CA LEU A 424 12.45 13.83 1.89
C LEU A 424 11.82 14.26 0.56
N ILE A 425 10.58 13.82 0.28
CA ILE A 425 9.84 14.26 -0.90
C ILE A 425 9.47 15.74 -0.75
N THR A 426 9.00 16.19 0.42
CA THR A 426 8.66 17.62 0.60
C THR A 426 9.90 18.52 0.53
N LYS A 427 11.06 18.04 1.00
CA LYS A 427 12.35 18.71 0.82
C LYS A 427 12.70 18.84 -0.66
N PHE A 428 12.62 17.75 -1.44
CA PHE A 428 12.78 17.77 -2.90
C PHE A 428 11.86 18.78 -3.59
N LEU A 429 10.58 18.83 -3.19
CA LEU A 429 9.61 19.75 -3.77
C LEU A 429 9.91 21.22 -3.45
N LYS A 430 10.66 21.51 -2.38
CA LYS A 430 11.04 22.87 -1.96
C LYS A 430 12.35 23.36 -2.56
N TYR A 431 13.24 22.45 -2.98
CA TYR A 431 14.42 22.81 -3.78
C TYR A 431 14.00 23.60 -5.02
#